data_AF-A0A8X6XAD4-F1
#
_entry.id   AF-A0A8X6XAD4-F1
#
_cell.length_a   1.000
_cell.length_b   1.000
_cell.length_c   1.000
_cell.angle_alpha   90.00
_cell.angle_beta   90.00
_cell.angle_gamma   90.00
#
_symmetry.space_group_name_H-M   'P 1'
#
loop_
_entity.id
_entity.type
_entity.pdbx_description
1 polymer ?
#
loop_
_entity_poly.entity_id
_entity_poly.type
_entity_poly.pdbx_seq_one_letter_code
_entity_poly.pdbx_strand_id
1 'polypeptide(L)'
;MTEPVGKSQVFGELYNGGSKPIEFEVNRTCEVLYSVKFSKHICYENPDSQCCERSLMHKILQSEKSGFTSGNISNSISNLEWFLNVSKVIVLTTDNYSVCDIFWNLTCEKHCIGQKFTSDRMIHVLLYTIILILFLSFHEAVFRFLDILVMSLVKLHKADYGRQKAWPSVGNLTGPSLCALLIFMTTFCIEEINYTTSLHLYIILCLLTAVTVFFIDVNVDAPAKKMWKASIKLFKNADFLFFTLITFVLGATWGFRVGFKNVFLENLGTPAYIIGLIETFSNLYGLPVLFTSKWFINRMGNVKIFVIALLGYSLQCFGYSFLQENWPAFLLELIHALSFQLFWVSAMNFCVEVSPDDLKGTVISFAGSIHFSAGRAFGNIIGGLLMSAYGGRIAFQVIAVANILTALAYVIYSYSKYVQRKKEQESS
;
A
#
# COMPACT_ATOMS: atom_id res chain seq x y z
N MET A 1 41.24 -50.14 -21.29
CA MET A 1 40.98 -51.58 -21.30
C MET A 1 39.56 -51.80 -20.85
N THR A 2 38.67 -51.95 -21.83
CA THR A 2 37.29 -52.40 -21.66
C THR A 2 37.24 -53.89 -21.98
N GLU A 3 36.54 -54.66 -21.14
CA GLU A 3 35.71 -55.86 -21.45
C GLU A 3 35.47 -56.69 -20.17
N PRO A 4 34.48 -57.61 -20.11
CA PRO A 4 33.06 -57.51 -20.48
C PRO A 4 32.14 -58.17 -19.40
N VAL A 5 30.89 -58.54 -19.76
CA VAL A 5 29.91 -59.51 -19.18
C VAL A 5 28.56 -58.80 -19.00
N GLY A 6 27.54 -58.99 -19.87
CA GLY A 6 26.73 -60.20 -20.09
C GLY A 6 25.39 -60.01 -19.38
N LYS A 7 24.17 -60.19 -19.93
CA LYS A 7 23.63 -61.05 -20.99
C LYS A 7 22.36 -60.39 -21.56
N SER A 8 22.09 -60.59 -22.85
CA SER A 8 20.73 -60.53 -23.39
C SER A 8 20.06 -61.89 -23.23
N GLN A 9 18.75 -61.89 -22.95
CA GLN A 9 17.88 -63.04 -23.17
C GLN A 9 16.80 -62.63 -24.19
N VAL A 10 16.64 -63.50 -25.18
CA VAL A 10 15.77 -63.39 -26.35
C VAL A 10 14.51 -64.23 -26.10
N PHE A 11 13.35 -63.66 -26.37
CA PHE A 11 12.09 -64.30 -26.81
C PHE A 11 11.28 -63.15 -27.42
N GLY A 12 10.65 -63.19 -28.59
CA GLY A 12 10.43 -64.13 -29.66
C GLY A 12 9.65 -63.32 -30.71
N GLU A 13 9.76 -63.73 -31.96
CA GLU A 13 9.39 -63.01 -33.19
C GLU A 13 7.96 -62.44 -33.22
N LEU A 14 7.79 -61.25 -33.84
CA LEU A 14 7.12 -61.12 -35.13
C LEU A 14 7.02 -59.65 -35.60
N TYR A 15 7.41 -59.44 -36.87
CA TYR A 15 7.23 -58.27 -37.75
C TYR A 15 8.23 -57.08 -37.73
N ASN A 16 9.20 -57.23 -38.66
CA ASN A 16 9.73 -56.26 -39.64
C ASN A 16 9.34 -54.77 -39.57
N GLY A 17 10.36 -53.91 -39.60
CA GLY A 17 10.27 -52.52 -40.08
C GLY A 17 11.35 -51.63 -39.48
N GLY A 18 12.52 -51.54 -40.12
CA GLY A 18 13.72 -50.92 -39.56
C GLY A 18 13.71 -49.38 -39.44
N SER A 19 14.38 -48.88 -38.40
CA SER A 19 15.29 -47.71 -38.43
C SER A 19 15.88 -47.48 -37.02
N LYS A 20 17.20 -47.21 -36.94
CA LYS A 20 17.98 -47.02 -35.70
C LYS A 20 17.71 -45.64 -35.06
N PRO A 21 17.70 -45.49 -33.72
CA PRO A 21 17.71 -44.17 -33.10
C PRO A 21 19.14 -43.60 -33.03
N ILE A 22 19.28 -42.29 -33.27
CA ILE A 22 20.50 -41.50 -33.09
C ILE A 22 20.43 -40.83 -31.71
N GLU A 23 21.47 -40.99 -30.88
CA GLU A 23 21.60 -40.32 -29.59
C GLU A 23 22.05 -38.85 -29.79
N PHE A 24 21.44 -37.93 -29.04
CA PHE A 24 21.97 -36.57 -28.87
C PHE A 24 22.15 -36.25 -27.38
N GLU A 25 23.38 -35.86 -27.06
CA GLU A 25 23.80 -35.39 -25.75
C GLU A 25 23.59 -33.87 -25.68
N VAL A 26 22.86 -33.36 -24.68
CA VAL A 26 22.63 -31.91 -24.52
C VAL A 26 23.30 -31.42 -23.24
N ASN A 27 24.33 -30.60 -23.44
CA ASN A 27 25.15 -29.97 -22.43
C ASN A 27 24.41 -28.82 -21.74
N ARG A 28 24.45 -28.75 -20.40
CA ARG A 28 23.73 -27.75 -19.59
C ARG A 28 24.59 -26.51 -19.32
N THR A 29 24.07 -25.32 -19.64
CA THR A 29 24.40 -24.08 -18.91
C THR A 29 23.21 -23.14 -18.93
N CYS A 30 22.63 -22.88 -17.74
CA CYS A 30 22.10 -21.59 -17.26
C CYS A 30 21.16 -21.83 -16.06
N GLU A 31 21.65 -21.46 -14.88
CA GLU A 31 20.92 -21.35 -13.62
C GLU A 31 20.08 -20.06 -13.61
N VAL A 32 18.75 -20.14 -13.64
CA VAL A 32 17.86 -19.08 -13.10
C VAL A 32 16.54 -19.71 -12.64
N LEU A 33 16.20 -19.57 -11.36
CA LEU A 33 14.87 -19.87 -10.81
C LEU A 33 13.86 -18.81 -11.27
N TYR A 34 12.74 -19.22 -11.87
CA TYR A 34 11.58 -18.34 -12.09
C TYR A 34 10.41 -18.71 -11.16
N SER A 35 9.79 -17.70 -10.56
CA SER A 35 8.54 -17.82 -9.79
C SER A 35 7.33 -17.95 -10.72
N VAL A 36 6.47 -18.93 -10.46
CA VAL A 36 5.22 -19.18 -11.19
C VAL A 36 4.26 -18.00 -11.06
N LYS A 37 3.82 -17.42 -12.18
CA LYS A 37 2.68 -16.50 -12.26
C LYS A 37 1.49 -17.20 -12.90
N PHE A 38 0.34 -17.14 -12.23
CA PHE A 38 -0.94 -17.57 -12.78
C PHE A 38 -1.38 -16.58 -13.87
N SER A 39 -1.65 -17.06 -15.08
CA SER A 39 -2.24 -16.25 -16.16
C SER A 39 -3.56 -16.87 -16.62
N LYS A 40 -4.64 -16.10 -16.53
CA LYS A 40 -5.97 -16.41 -17.11
C LYS A 40 -5.82 -16.32 -18.63
N HIS A 41 -5.83 -17.45 -19.35
CA HIS A 41 -5.92 -17.45 -20.81
C HIS A 41 -7.37 -17.74 -21.21
N ILE A 42 -7.95 -16.85 -22.03
CA ILE A 42 -9.25 -17.01 -22.66
C ILE A 42 -9.04 -17.89 -23.90
N CYS A 43 -9.67 -19.06 -23.95
CA CYS A 43 -9.78 -19.87 -25.16
C CYS A 43 -11.10 -19.53 -25.83
N TYR A 44 -11.10 -19.23 -27.14
CA TYR A 44 -12.34 -19.09 -27.90
C TYR A 44 -12.91 -20.48 -28.23
N GLU A 45 -14.19 -20.69 -27.93
CA GLU A 45 -14.92 -21.93 -28.23
C GLU A 45 -15.28 -22.03 -29.73
N ASN A 46 -15.25 -23.26 -30.23
CA ASN A 46 -15.81 -23.65 -31.53
C ASN A 46 -17.35 -23.77 -31.40
N PRO A 47 -18.18 -23.38 -32.39
CA PRO A 47 -19.62 -23.14 -32.16
C PRO A 47 -20.51 -24.36 -31.90
N ASP A 48 -20.02 -25.60 -32.06
CA ASP A 48 -20.88 -26.80 -32.14
C ASP A 48 -20.78 -27.78 -30.95
N SER A 49 -20.22 -27.37 -29.80
CA SER A 49 -20.17 -28.22 -28.60
C SER A 49 -20.81 -27.54 -27.39
N GLN A 50 -22.05 -27.92 -27.07
CA GLN A 50 -22.66 -27.64 -25.76
C GLN A 50 -21.94 -28.46 -24.68
N CYS A 51 -21.01 -27.85 -23.96
CA CYS A 51 -20.57 -28.32 -22.65
C CYS A 51 -21.03 -27.31 -21.58
N CYS A 52 -21.66 -27.81 -20.51
CA CYS A 52 -21.99 -26.99 -19.35
C CYS A 52 -20.71 -26.39 -18.75
N GLU A 53 -20.69 -25.06 -18.60
CA GLU A 53 -19.62 -24.28 -17.96
C GLU A 53 -19.34 -24.76 -16.53
N ARG A 54 -18.28 -25.54 -16.35
CA ARG A 54 -17.54 -25.65 -15.08
C ARG A 54 -16.08 -25.41 -15.39
N SER A 55 -15.55 -24.29 -14.91
CA SER A 55 -14.15 -23.91 -15.03
C SER A 55 -13.24 -24.98 -14.41
N LEU A 56 -12.62 -25.81 -15.25
CA LEU A 56 -11.61 -26.77 -14.81
C LEU A 56 -10.29 -26.01 -14.58
N MET A 57 -9.97 -25.76 -13.30
CA MET A 57 -8.65 -25.33 -12.87
C MET A 57 -7.62 -26.44 -13.13
N HIS A 58 -6.77 -26.29 -14.15
CA HIS A 58 -5.63 -27.19 -14.33
C HIS A 58 -4.54 -26.92 -13.28
N LYS A 59 -4.14 -27.97 -12.57
CA LYS A 59 -3.03 -27.96 -11.62
C LYS A 59 -1.75 -28.36 -12.34
N ILE A 60 -0.93 -27.39 -12.73
CA ILE A 60 0.43 -27.67 -13.22
C ILE A 60 1.28 -28.03 -12.00
N LEU A 61 1.48 -29.32 -11.77
CA LEU A 61 2.41 -29.82 -10.76
C LEU A 61 3.84 -29.69 -11.29
N GLN A 62 4.61 -28.77 -10.71
CA GLN A 62 6.06 -28.80 -10.85
C GLN A 62 6.59 -29.89 -9.90
N SER A 63 6.80 -31.10 -10.43
CA SER A 63 7.54 -32.15 -9.73
C SER A 63 9.01 -32.00 -10.05
N GLU A 64 9.83 -31.68 -9.05
CA GLU A 64 11.22 -32.13 -9.08
C GLU A 64 11.60 -32.63 -7.69
N LYS A 65 11.58 -33.95 -7.53
CA LYS A 65 12.62 -34.69 -6.80
C LYS A 65 12.58 -36.18 -7.16
N SER A 66 13.65 -36.60 -7.83
CA SER A 66 14.28 -37.93 -7.76
C SER A 66 13.39 -39.17 -7.79
N GLY A 67 13.41 -39.88 -8.92
CA GLY A 67 12.98 -41.26 -8.97
C GLY A 67 12.33 -41.61 -10.29
N PHE A 68 13.08 -42.32 -11.13
CA PHE A 68 12.63 -43.25 -12.17
C PHE A 68 11.11 -43.46 -12.28
N THR A 69 10.54 -43.18 -13.45
CA THR A 69 9.56 -44.09 -14.10
C THR A 69 9.47 -43.77 -15.60
N SER A 70 9.73 -44.81 -16.39
CA SER A 70 9.62 -44.86 -17.84
C SER A 70 8.16 -44.87 -18.28
N GLY A 71 7.85 -44.16 -19.37
CA GLY A 71 6.57 -44.28 -20.09
C GLY A 71 6.75 -43.92 -21.55
N ASN A 72 6.88 -44.93 -22.41
CA ASN A 72 6.85 -44.81 -23.87
C ASN A 72 5.45 -44.36 -24.33
N ILE A 73 5.37 -43.38 -25.23
CA ILE A 73 4.36 -43.40 -26.31
C ILE A 73 5.02 -42.88 -27.59
N SER A 74 4.86 -43.71 -28.61
CA SER A 74 5.33 -43.62 -29.98
C SER A 74 4.31 -42.96 -30.92
N ASN A 75 4.84 -42.43 -32.02
CA ASN A 75 4.23 -42.27 -33.36
C ASN A 75 3.47 -40.98 -33.72
N SER A 76 4.20 -40.19 -34.50
CA SER A 76 3.85 -39.60 -35.81
C SER A 76 2.68 -38.62 -35.93
N ILE A 77 2.99 -37.42 -36.44
CA ILE A 77 2.33 -36.65 -37.52
C ILE A 77 3.24 -35.41 -37.74
N SER A 78 4.17 -35.42 -38.69
CA SER A 78 4.05 -34.99 -40.10
C SER A 78 3.53 -33.56 -40.31
N ASN A 79 4.48 -32.70 -40.72
CA ASN A 79 4.37 -31.41 -41.42
C ASN A 79 3.85 -30.18 -40.66
N LEU A 80 4.80 -29.43 -40.07
CA LEU A 80 4.71 -27.97 -40.01
C LEU A 80 5.98 -27.37 -40.63
N GLU A 81 5.80 -26.53 -41.65
CA GLU A 81 6.87 -25.77 -42.28
C GLU A 81 7.41 -24.69 -41.34
N TRP A 82 8.73 -24.57 -41.31
CA TRP A 82 9.47 -23.82 -40.30
C TRP A 82 9.66 -22.37 -40.76
N PHE A 83 9.06 -21.43 -40.05
CA PHE A 83 9.58 -20.07 -40.00
C PHE A 83 9.83 -19.64 -38.55
N LEU A 84 11.12 -19.54 -38.24
CA LEU A 84 11.78 -18.70 -37.21
C LEU A 84 11.87 -19.20 -35.76
N ASN A 85 13.13 -19.43 -35.35
CA ASN A 85 13.72 -19.30 -34.02
C ASN A 85 12.88 -19.72 -32.80
N VAL A 86 12.91 -21.02 -32.48
CA VAL A 86 12.47 -21.53 -31.19
C VAL A 86 13.68 -21.92 -30.35
N SER A 87 13.92 -21.21 -29.26
CA SER A 87 14.89 -21.59 -28.23
C SER A 87 14.18 -22.33 -27.10
N LYS A 88 13.97 -23.64 -27.34
CA LYS A 88 13.57 -24.70 -26.39
C LYS A 88 12.07 -25.04 -26.37
N VAL A 89 11.79 -26.30 -26.71
CA VAL A 89 10.49 -26.97 -26.59
C VAL A 89 10.58 -27.94 -25.41
N ILE A 90 9.61 -27.90 -24.49
CA ILE A 90 9.45 -28.92 -23.44
C ILE A 90 8.00 -29.38 -23.48
N VAL A 91 7.81 -30.65 -23.81
CA VAL A 91 6.52 -31.35 -23.76
C VAL A 91 6.52 -32.21 -22.49
N LEU A 92 5.38 -32.29 -21.79
CA LEU A 92 4.80 -33.49 -21.16
C LEU A 92 3.71 -33.09 -20.14
N THR A 93 2.47 -33.56 -20.37
CA THR A 93 1.67 -34.36 -19.41
C THR A 93 0.55 -35.07 -20.15
N THR A 94 0.38 -36.36 -19.88
CA THR A 94 -0.75 -37.19 -20.28
C THR A 94 -1.78 -37.22 -19.15
N ASP A 95 -2.94 -36.59 -19.32
CA ASP A 95 -4.11 -36.86 -18.49
C ASP A 95 -5.10 -37.71 -19.30
N ASN A 96 -5.25 -38.97 -18.92
CA ASN A 96 -6.22 -39.90 -19.53
C ASN A 96 -7.59 -39.71 -18.89
N TYR A 97 -8.58 -39.27 -19.66
CA TYR A 97 -9.99 -39.42 -19.32
C TYR A 97 -10.72 -40.20 -20.40
N SER A 98 -11.38 -41.29 -20.01
CA SER A 98 -12.17 -42.15 -20.89
C SER A 98 -13.65 -41.73 -20.85
N VAL A 99 -14.13 -41.08 -21.91
CA VAL A 99 -15.56 -41.02 -22.24
C VAL A 99 -15.69 -41.33 -23.73
N CYS A 100 -16.16 -42.54 -24.03
CA CYS A 100 -16.29 -43.16 -25.36
C CYS A 100 -14.94 -43.42 -26.06
N ASP A 101 -14.78 -44.62 -26.65
CA ASP A 101 -13.56 -45.16 -27.28
C ASP A 101 -13.02 -44.36 -28.49
N ILE A 102 -12.69 -43.09 -28.29
CA ILE A 102 -11.99 -42.23 -29.25
C ILE A 102 -10.92 -41.48 -28.45
N PHE A 103 -9.67 -41.93 -28.59
CA PHE A 103 -8.51 -41.30 -27.96
C PHE A 103 -8.22 -39.95 -28.65
N TRP A 104 -8.46 -38.84 -27.95
CA TRP A 104 -8.00 -37.52 -28.38
C TRP A 104 -6.71 -37.15 -27.63
N ASN A 105 -5.58 -37.10 -28.34
CA ASN A 105 -4.37 -36.47 -27.81
C ASN A 105 -4.50 -34.95 -27.97
N LEU A 106 -4.83 -34.25 -26.89
CA LEU A 106 -4.84 -32.79 -26.86
C LEU A 106 -3.44 -32.29 -26.47
N THR A 107 -2.61 -31.98 -27.47
CA THR A 107 -1.34 -31.28 -27.28
C THR A 107 -1.58 -29.78 -27.27
N CYS A 108 -1.49 -29.15 -26.09
CA CYS A 108 -1.47 -27.68 -25.98
C CYS A 108 -0.05 -27.15 -26.23
N GLU A 109 0.17 -26.50 -27.37
CA GLU A 109 1.40 -25.77 -27.67
C GLU A 109 1.29 -24.32 -27.18
N LYS A 110 2.17 -23.90 -26.27
CA LYS A 110 2.18 -22.53 -25.75
C LYS A 110 3.21 -21.68 -26.52
N HIS A 111 2.75 -20.97 -27.55
CA HIS A 111 3.59 -19.97 -28.23
C HIS A 111 3.75 -18.72 -27.35
N CYS A 112 4.91 -18.58 -26.72
CA CYS A 112 5.32 -17.32 -26.09
C CYS A 112 5.84 -16.35 -27.16
N ILE A 113 4.94 -15.60 -27.78
CA ILE A 113 5.31 -14.47 -28.62
C ILE A 113 5.91 -13.41 -27.69
N GLY A 114 7.19 -13.10 -27.86
CA GLY A 114 7.82 -11.99 -27.13
C GLY A 114 7.02 -10.72 -27.37
N GLN A 115 6.32 -10.23 -26.35
CA GLN A 115 5.61 -8.97 -26.42
C GLN A 115 6.63 -7.85 -26.67
N LYS A 116 6.72 -7.37 -27.92
CA LYS A 116 7.28 -6.04 -28.18
C LYS A 116 6.44 -5.06 -27.37
N PHE A 117 7.06 -4.34 -26.44
CA PHE A 117 6.42 -3.23 -25.74
C PHE A 117 5.98 -2.21 -26.81
N THR A 118 4.69 -2.18 -27.13
CA THR A 118 4.12 -1.25 -28.10
C THR A 118 4.07 0.16 -27.50
N SER A 119 4.43 1.17 -28.29
CA SER A 119 4.44 2.60 -27.91
C SER A 119 3.09 3.04 -27.31
N ASP A 120 1.99 2.45 -27.76
CA ASP A 120 0.63 2.76 -27.28
C ASP A 120 0.42 2.43 -25.80
N ARG A 121 0.99 1.33 -25.29
CA ARG A 121 0.84 0.97 -23.87
C ARG A 121 1.52 1.97 -22.95
N MET A 122 2.68 2.51 -23.36
CA MET A 122 3.38 3.55 -22.59
C MET A 122 2.56 4.84 -22.52
N ILE A 123 1.93 5.24 -23.62
CA ILE A 123 1.05 6.42 -23.67
C ILE A 123 -0.16 6.23 -22.75
N HIS A 124 -0.81 5.07 -22.79
CA HIS A 124 -1.96 4.77 -21.91
C HIS A 124 -1.56 4.74 -20.43
N VAL A 125 -0.42 4.16 -20.08
CA VAL A 125 0.09 4.16 -18.70
C VAL A 125 0.41 5.58 -18.23
N LEU A 126 1.05 6.40 -19.07
CA LEU A 126 1.36 7.79 -18.73
C LEU A 126 0.08 8.61 -18.54
N LEU A 127 -0.89 8.51 -19.47
CA LEU A 127 -2.18 9.18 -19.37
C LEU A 127 -2.93 8.77 -18.10
N TYR A 128 -3.03 7.47 -17.82
CA TYR A 128 -3.69 6.97 -16.62
C TYR A 128 -2.99 7.48 -15.34
N THR A 129 -1.66 7.48 -15.33
CA THR A 129 -0.88 7.99 -14.19
C THR A 129 -1.13 9.48 -13.95
N ILE A 130 -1.18 10.30 -15.01
CA ILE A 130 -1.48 11.73 -14.91
C ILE A 130 -2.88 11.94 -14.33
N ILE A 131 -3.89 11.23 -14.85
CA ILE A 131 -5.27 11.32 -14.35
C ILE A 131 -5.34 10.91 -12.87
N LEU A 132 -4.65 9.85 -12.49
CA LEU A 132 -4.58 9.39 -11.10
C LEU A 132 -3.93 10.43 -10.18
N ILE A 133 -2.81 11.03 -10.60
CA ILE A 133 -2.13 12.09 -9.85
C ILE A 133 -3.05 13.30 -9.66
N LEU A 134 -3.74 13.74 -10.71
CA LEU A 134 -4.69 14.84 -10.64
C LEU A 134 -5.81 14.50 -9.66
N PHE A 135 -6.45 13.34 -9.81
CA PHE A 135 -7.51 12.87 -8.92
C PHE A 135 -7.07 12.85 -7.46
N LEU A 136 -5.92 12.24 -7.14
CA LEU A 136 -5.38 12.17 -5.79
C LEU A 136 -5.02 13.56 -5.24
N SER A 137 -4.53 14.47 -6.08
CA SER A 137 -4.20 15.84 -5.68
C SER A 137 -5.45 16.64 -5.32
N PHE A 138 -6.50 16.56 -6.13
CA PHE A 138 -7.79 17.19 -5.84
C PHE A 138 -8.43 16.58 -4.59
N HIS A 139 -8.39 15.25 -4.45
CA HIS A 139 -8.88 14.56 -3.27
C HIS A 139 -8.22 15.09 -1.99
N GLU A 140 -6.89 15.13 -1.93
CA GLU A 140 -6.17 15.67 -0.77
C GLU A 140 -6.49 17.16 -0.52
N ALA A 141 -6.63 17.97 -1.57
CA ALA A 141 -6.98 19.39 -1.44
C ALA A 141 -8.35 19.60 -0.78
N VAL A 142 -9.35 18.79 -1.13
CA VAL A 142 -10.70 18.84 -0.52
C VAL A 142 -10.62 18.62 0.99
N PHE A 143 -9.84 17.62 1.46
CA PHE A 143 -9.65 17.39 2.90
C PHE A 143 -9.03 18.60 3.61
N ARG A 144 -8.09 19.33 2.97
CA ARG A 144 -7.50 20.53 3.55
C ARG A 144 -8.49 21.67 3.67
N PHE A 145 -9.30 21.91 2.64
CA PHE A 145 -10.33 22.94 2.68
C PHE A 145 -11.38 22.64 3.76
N LEU A 146 -11.77 21.38 3.92
CA LEU A 146 -12.68 20.97 4.99
C LEU A 146 -12.06 21.21 6.38
N ASP A 147 -10.78 20.90 6.59
CA ASP A 147 -10.10 21.18 7.86
C ASP A 147 -10.07 22.70 8.17
N ILE A 148 -9.81 23.55 7.17
CA ILE A 148 -9.83 25.01 7.33
C ILE A 148 -11.25 25.50 7.67
N LEU A 149 -12.26 25.00 6.98
CA LEU A 149 -13.66 25.35 7.19
C LEU A 149 -14.12 24.95 8.61
N VAL A 150 -13.80 23.74 9.05
CA VAL A 150 -14.09 23.27 10.41
C VAL A 150 -13.39 24.16 11.45
N MET A 151 -12.13 24.51 11.24
CA MET A 151 -11.40 25.40 12.16
C MET A 151 -12.03 26.79 12.24
N SER A 152 -12.51 27.34 11.13
CA SER A 152 -13.25 28.62 11.10
C SER A 152 -14.55 28.52 11.90
N LEU A 153 -15.35 27.48 11.67
CA LEU A 153 -16.61 27.26 12.38
C LEU A 153 -16.42 26.99 13.88
N VAL A 154 -15.36 26.26 14.25
CA VAL A 154 -14.99 26.01 15.64
C VAL A 154 -14.65 27.30 16.36
N LYS A 155 -13.92 28.23 15.70
CA LYS A 155 -13.62 29.56 16.25
C LYS A 155 -14.90 30.38 16.42
N LEU A 156 -15.77 30.42 15.40
CA LEU A 156 -17.02 31.18 15.41
C LEU A 156 -17.96 30.73 16.54
N HIS A 157 -18.13 29.42 16.71
CA HIS A 157 -19.05 28.84 17.70
C HIS A 157 -18.39 28.53 19.06
N LYS A 158 -17.10 28.88 19.24
CA LYS A 158 -16.31 28.52 20.43
C LYS A 158 -16.38 27.03 20.78
N ALA A 159 -16.45 26.18 19.74
CA ALA A 159 -16.56 24.73 19.88
C ALA A 159 -15.19 24.09 20.18
N ASP A 160 -15.17 22.77 20.31
CA ASP A 160 -13.95 21.99 20.48
C ASP A 160 -13.57 21.30 19.16
N TYR A 161 -12.39 21.61 18.61
CA TYR A 161 -11.91 21.00 17.36
C TYR A 161 -11.75 19.48 17.49
N GLY A 162 -11.29 18.98 18.64
CA GLY A 162 -11.11 17.54 18.85
C GLY A 162 -12.42 16.77 18.71
N ARG A 163 -13.51 17.34 19.23
CA ARG A 163 -14.86 16.75 19.09
C ARG A 163 -15.34 16.74 17.64
N GLN A 164 -15.02 17.78 16.86
CA GLN A 164 -15.35 17.79 15.42
C GLN A 164 -14.53 16.76 14.64
N LYS A 165 -13.25 16.58 15.01
CA LYS A 165 -12.34 15.61 14.37
C LYS A 165 -12.71 14.14 14.67
N ALA A 166 -13.57 13.89 15.66
CA ALA A 166 -14.09 12.55 15.94
C ALA A 166 -15.00 12.01 14.80
N TRP A 167 -15.77 12.87 14.13
CA TRP A 167 -16.70 12.46 13.06
C TRP A 167 -16.00 11.85 11.83
N PRO A 168 -14.90 12.44 11.30
CA PRO A 168 -14.09 11.79 10.27
C PRO A 168 -13.58 10.40 10.70
N SER A 169 -13.24 10.23 11.97
CA SER A 169 -12.77 8.93 12.49
C SER A 169 -13.91 7.89 12.46
N VAL A 170 -15.14 8.28 12.84
CA VAL A 170 -16.33 7.43 12.69
C VAL A 170 -16.56 7.05 11.23
N GLY A 171 -16.42 8.00 10.31
CA GLY A 171 -16.51 7.75 8.86
C GLY A 171 -15.46 6.74 8.36
N ASN A 172 -14.24 6.79 8.88
CA ASN A 172 -13.19 5.82 8.56
C ASN A 172 -13.47 4.40 9.12
N LEU A 173 -14.28 4.27 10.18
CA LEU A 173 -14.73 2.96 10.66
C LEU A 173 -15.89 2.41 9.82
N THR A 174 -16.90 3.23 9.57
CA THR A 174 -18.16 2.77 8.97
C THR A 174 -18.11 2.73 7.44
N GLY A 175 -17.40 3.66 6.81
CA GLY A 175 -17.33 3.79 5.35
C GLY A 175 -16.74 2.55 4.66
N PRO A 176 -15.52 2.13 4.98
CA PRO A 176 -14.92 0.92 4.39
C PRO A 176 -15.73 -0.34 4.68
N SER A 177 -16.30 -0.45 5.89
CA SER A 177 -17.16 -1.57 6.29
C SER A 177 -18.44 -1.65 5.45
N LEU A 178 -19.08 -0.51 5.18
CA LEU A 178 -20.26 -0.41 4.33
C LEU A 178 -19.92 -0.75 2.86
N CYS A 179 -18.80 -0.22 2.34
CA CYS A 179 -18.31 -0.57 1.00
C CYS A 179 -18.03 -2.07 0.87
N ALA A 180 -17.36 -2.68 1.87
CA ALA A 180 -17.05 -4.10 1.89
C ALA A 180 -18.31 -4.97 1.90
N LEU A 181 -19.32 -4.60 2.70
CA LEU A 181 -20.62 -5.29 2.72
C LEU A 181 -21.33 -5.21 1.37
N LEU A 182 -21.34 -4.04 0.73
CA LEU A 182 -21.95 -3.87 -0.59
C LEU A 182 -21.25 -4.74 -1.65
N ILE A 183 -19.91 -4.76 -1.66
CA ILE A 183 -19.14 -5.63 -2.56
C ILE A 183 -19.47 -7.10 -2.31
N PHE A 184 -19.52 -7.53 -1.05
CA PHE A 184 -19.85 -8.90 -0.68
C PHE A 184 -21.24 -9.32 -1.20
N MET A 185 -22.24 -8.45 -1.02
CA MET A 185 -23.60 -8.72 -1.48
C MET A 185 -23.73 -8.75 -3.01
N THR A 186 -22.98 -7.93 -3.74
CA THR A 186 -23.09 -7.83 -5.22
C THR A 186 -22.15 -8.79 -5.96
N THR A 187 -21.11 -9.31 -5.30
CA THR A 187 -20.10 -10.21 -5.89
C THR A 187 -20.31 -11.67 -5.49
N PHE A 188 -21.31 -11.97 -4.64
CA PHE A 188 -21.53 -13.32 -4.06
C PHE A 188 -21.61 -14.47 -5.10
N CYS A 189 -21.83 -14.17 -6.38
CA CYS A 189 -21.94 -15.16 -7.47
C CYS A 189 -21.06 -14.87 -8.71
N ILE A 190 -20.15 -13.89 -8.68
CA ILE A 190 -19.37 -13.45 -9.86
C ILE A 190 -17.87 -13.68 -9.58
N GLU A 191 -17.12 -14.28 -10.52
CA GLU A 191 -15.66 -14.52 -10.36
C GLU A 191 -14.84 -13.22 -10.28
N GLU A 192 -15.37 -12.11 -10.80
CA GLU A 192 -14.72 -10.80 -10.78
C GLU A 192 -15.37 -9.86 -9.76
N ILE A 193 -14.52 -9.20 -8.96
CA ILE A 193 -14.95 -8.26 -7.92
C ILE A 193 -15.62 -7.04 -8.56
N ASN A 194 -16.91 -6.83 -8.28
CA ASN A 194 -17.65 -5.71 -8.83
C ASN A 194 -17.49 -4.43 -7.98
N TYR A 195 -16.53 -3.58 -8.35
CA TYR A 195 -16.29 -2.29 -7.68
C TYR A 195 -17.31 -1.20 -8.04
N THR A 196 -18.14 -1.41 -9.06
CA THR A 196 -19.08 -0.39 -9.58
C THR A 196 -20.04 0.11 -8.51
N THR A 197 -20.58 -0.78 -7.68
CA THR A 197 -21.50 -0.41 -6.58
C THR A 197 -20.82 0.48 -5.54
N SER A 198 -19.55 0.22 -5.23
CA SER A 198 -18.77 1.07 -4.29
C SER A 198 -18.49 2.45 -4.88
N LEU A 199 -18.25 2.54 -6.20
CA LEU A 199 -18.07 3.82 -6.88
C LEU A 199 -19.35 4.65 -6.89
N HIS A 200 -20.52 4.02 -7.09
CA HIS A 200 -21.80 4.73 -6.99
C HIS A 200 -22.05 5.26 -5.57
N LEU A 201 -21.77 4.46 -4.53
CA LEU A 201 -21.88 4.93 -3.15
C LEU A 201 -20.96 6.14 -2.89
N TYR A 202 -19.70 6.08 -3.37
CA TYR A 202 -18.76 7.19 -3.26
C TYR A 202 -19.30 8.47 -3.90
N ILE A 203 -19.84 8.39 -5.12
CA ILE A 203 -20.44 9.53 -5.82
C ILE A 203 -21.61 10.12 -5.01
N ILE A 204 -22.50 9.27 -4.48
CA ILE A 204 -23.65 9.71 -3.67
C ILE A 204 -23.18 10.47 -2.42
N LEU A 205 -22.18 9.95 -1.71
CA LEU A 205 -21.62 10.60 -0.52
C LEU A 205 -20.90 11.92 -0.84
N CYS A 206 -20.20 11.99 -1.97
CA CYS A 206 -19.60 13.23 -2.46
C CYS A 206 -20.65 14.29 -2.80
N LEU A 207 -21.74 13.90 -3.48
CA LEU A 207 -22.86 14.81 -3.79
C LEU A 207 -23.53 15.31 -2.52
N LEU A 208 -23.79 14.42 -1.55
CA LEU A 208 -24.34 14.81 -0.25
C LEU A 208 -23.42 15.82 0.46
N THR A 209 -22.10 15.59 0.44
CA THR A 209 -21.12 16.52 1.00
C THR A 209 -21.18 17.88 0.30
N ALA A 210 -21.22 17.91 -1.03
CA ALA A 210 -21.33 19.16 -1.80
C ALA A 210 -22.60 19.94 -1.46
N VAL A 211 -23.75 19.25 -1.34
CA VAL A 211 -25.01 19.86 -0.93
C VAL A 211 -24.90 20.44 0.48
N THR A 212 -24.34 19.69 1.44
CA THR A 212 -24.18 20.21 2.81
C THR A 212 -23.29 21.45 2.85
N VAL A 213 -22.15 21.44 2.15
CA VAL A 213 -21.22 22.59 2.10
C VAL A 213 -21.87 23.81 1.46
N PHE A 214 -22.72 23.62 0.44
CA PHE A 214 -23.44 24.72 -0.21
C PHE A 214 -24.37 25.50 0.75
N PHE A 215 -24.93 24.83 1.77
CA PHE A 215 -25.79 25.45 2.77
C PHE A 215 -25.05 26.01 3.98
N ILE A 216 -23.73 25.80 4.10
CA ILE A 216 -22.97 26.36 5.22
C ILE A 216 -22.62 27.82 4.89
N ASP A 217 -23.21 28.74 5.65
CA ASP A 217 -22.81 30.15 5.62
C ASP A 217 -21.50 30.33 6.39
N VAL A 218 -20.42 30.55 5.65
CA VAL A 218 -19.10 30.87 6.23
C VAL A 218 -18.73 32.28 5.80
N ASN A 219 -18.84 33.23 6.73
CA ASN A 219 -18.18 34.52 6.59
C ASN A 219 -16.66 34.31 6.75
N VAL A 220 -15.98 34.07 5.62
CA VAL A 220 -14.53 33.96 5.57
C VAL A 220 -13.93 35.36 5.72
N ASP A 221 -13.05 35.53 6.72
CA ASP A 221 -12.28 36.75 6.89
C ASP A 221 -11.52 37.09 5.60
N ALA A 222 -11.52 38.37 5.19
CA ALA A 222 -10.85 38.79 3.98
C ALA A 222 -9.35 38.42 4.03
N PRO A 223 -8.77 37.91 2.92
CA PRO A 223 -7.37 37.50 2.89
C PRO A 223 -6.44 38.68 3.19
N ALA A 224 -5.31 38.40 3.84
CA ALA A 224 -4.29 39.40 4.15
C ALA A 224 -3.90 40.20 2.90
N LYS A 225 -3.99 41.55 2.95
CA LYS A 225 -3.59 42.42 1.82
C LYS A 225 -2.14 42.21 1.35
N LYS A 226 -1.27 41.64 2.18
CA LYS A 226 0.15 41.35 1.89
C LYS A 226 0.57 39.96 2.39
N MET A 227 -0.15 38.91 2.01
CA MET A 227 0.11 37.50 2.41
C MET A 227 1.60 37.13 2.39
N TRP A 228 2.31 37.41 1.28
CA TRP A 228 3.72 37.05 1.12
C TRP A 228 4.65 37.61 2.20
N LYS A 229 4.49 38.88 2.59
CA LYS A 229 5.34 39.51 3.63
C LYS A 229 5.11 38.90 5.00
N ALA A 230 3.85 38.57 5.30
CA ALA A 230 3.49 37.94 6.57
C ALA A 230 3.97 36.47 6.63
N SER A 231 3.91 35.75 5.50
CA SER A 231 4.52 34.41 5.38
C SER A 231 6.03 34.45 5.62
N ILE A 232 6.76 35.41 5.03
CA ILE A 232 8.20 35.57 5.27
C ILE A 232 8.49 35.81 6.76
N LYS A 233 7.66 36.60 7.44
CA LYS A 233 7.81 36.84 8.89
C LYS A 233 7.64 35.54 9.69
N LEU A 234 6.72 34.66 9.29
CA LEU A 234 6.54 33.35 9.91
C LEU A 234 7.78 32.46 9.75
N PHE A 235 8.36 32.41 8.54
CA PHE A 235 9.58 31.63 8.29
C PHE A 235 10.83 32.17 9.01
N LYS A 236 10.80 33.40 9.52
CA LYS A 236 11.84 33.94 10.40
C LYS A 236 11.67 33.50 11.86
N ASN A 237 10.51 32.98 12.25
CA ASN A 237 10.27 32.52 13.61
C ASN A 237 10.80 31.09 13.78
N ALA A 238 11.79 30.91 14.66
CA ALA A 238 12.38 29.60 14.96
C ALA A 238 11.33 28.58 15.45
N ASP A 239 10.30 29.01 16.20
CA ASP A 239 9.23 28.10 16.65
C ASP A 239 8.45 27.50 15.48
N PHE A 240 8.19 28.31 14.45
CA PHE A 240 7.48 27.87 13.26
C PHE A 240 8.34 26.94 12.40
N LEU A 241 9.65 27.19 12.32
CA LEU A 241 10.58 26.32 11.60
C LEU A 241 10.69 24.95 12.27
N PHE A 242 10.85 24.88 13.59
CA PHE A 242 10.86 23.61 14.32
C PHE A 242 9.52 22.88 14.20
N PHE A 243 8.39 23.60 14.32
CA PHE A 243 7.07 23.02 14.07
C PHE A 243 6.95 22.41 12.66
N THR A 244 7.44 23.12 11.64
CA THR A 244 7.42 22.65 10.24
C THR A 244 8.28 21.39 10.09
N LEU A 245 9.48 21.36 10.69
CA LEU A 245 10.36 20.20 10.69
C LEU A 245 9.70 18.98 11.35
N ILE A 246 9.11 19.16 12.54
CA ILE A 246 8.42 18.08 13.26
C ILE A 246 7.24 17.55 12.43
N THR A 247 6.44 18.45 11.88
CA THR A 247 5.29 18.11 11.04
C THR A 247 5.72 17.34 9.80
N PHE A 248 6.84 17.71 9.19
CA PHE A 248 7.44 17.01 8.06
C PHE A 248 7.92 15.60 8.43
N VAL A 249 8.67 15.45 9.53
CA VAL A 249 9.22 14.15 9.98
C VAL A 249 8.11 13.19 10.39
N LEU A 250 7.10 13.66 11.12
CA LEU A 250 5.92 12.88 11.44
C LEU A 250 5.13 12.50 10.18
N GLY A 251 5.03 13.42 9.20
CA GLY A 251 4.40 13.16 7.91
C GLY A 251 5.15 12.11 7.09
N ALA A 252 6.48 12.13 7.11
CA ALA A 252 7.32 11.11 6.48
C ALA A 252 7.15 9.74 7.15
N THR A 253 7.09 9.71 8.47
CA THR A 253 6.83 8.47 9.21
C THR A 253 5.44 7.92 8.92
N TRP A 254 4.43 8.80 8.86
CA TRP A 254 3.06 8.42 8.47
C TRP A 254 3.02 7.88 7.04
N GLY A 255 3.68 8.54 6.09
CA GLY A 255 3.78 8.08 4.70
C GLY A 255 4.41 6.70 4.58
N PHE A 256 5.58 6.51 5.18
CA PHE A 256 6.25 5.21 5.25
C PHE A 256 5.31 4.12 5.78
N ARG A 257 4.57 4.40 6.86
CA ARG A 257 3.66 3.42 7.45
C ARG A 257 2.47 3.10 6.57
N VAL A 258 1.85 4.10 5.95
CA VAL A 258 0.74 3.87 4.99
C VAL A 258 1.22 3.00 3.81
N GLY A 259 2.44 3.21 3.32
CA GLY A 259 2.99 2.43 2.21
C GLY A 259 3.40 1.00 2.58
N PHE A 260 4.01 0.80 3.75
CA PHE A 260 4.77 -0.43 4.01
C PHE A 260 4.33 -1.23 5.24
N LYS A 261 3.51 -0.68 6.15
CA LYS A 261 3.02 -1.41 7.34
C LYS A 261 2.28 -2.69 6.95
N ASN A 262 1.32 -2.57 6.04
CA ASN A 262 0.46 -3.69 5.64
C ASN A 262 1.29 -4.77 4.94
N VAL A 263 2.17 -4.37 4.01
CA VAL A 263 3.11 -5.27 3.33
C VAL A 263 4.02 -5.98 4.33
N PHE A 264 4.51 -5.28 5.35
CA PHE A 264 5.34 -5.89 6.39
C PHE A 264 4.58 -6.92 7.22
N LEU A 265 3.32 -6.64 7.60
CA LEU A 265 2.46 -7.59 8.31
C LEU A 265 2.12 -8.82 7.46
N GLU A 266 1.84 -8.63 6.16
CA GLU A 266 1.62 -9.73 5.21
C GLU A 266 2.86 -10.62 5.10
N ASN A 267 4.05 -10.03 5.02
CA ASN A 267 5.32 -10.76 4.97
C ASN A 267 5.61 -11.55 6.25
N LEU A 268 5.03 -11.16 7.40
CA LEU A 268 5.06 -11.92 8.64
C LEU A 268 4.00 -13.05 8.70
N GLY A 269 3.20 -13.22 7.64
CA GLY A 269 2.11 -14.19 7.59
C GLY A 269 0.85 -13.72 8.29
N THR A 270 0.66 -12.41 8.51
CA THR A 270 -0.59 -11.87 9.07
C THR A 270 -1.71 -11.99 8.03
N PRO A 271 -2.82 -12.70 8.34
CA PRO A 271 -3.98 -12.73 7.47
C PRO A 271 -4.56 -11.33 7.26
N ALA A 272 -5.04 -11.03 6.04
CA ALA A 272 -5.58 -9.72 5.68
C ALA A 272 -6.71 -9.22 6.61
N TYR A 273 -7.57 -10.13 7.10
CA TYR A 273 -8.63 -9.76 8.03
C TYR A 273 -8.10 -9.25 9.38
N ILE A 274 -6.96 -9.78 9.87
CA ILE A 274 -6.32 -9.31 11.10
C ILE A 274 -5.73 -7.92 10.88
N ILE A 275 -5.13 -7.66 9.73
CA ILE A 275 -4.61 -6.33 9.36
C ILE A 275 -5.74 -5.29 9.40
N GLY A 276 -6.91 -5.62 8.83
CA GLY A 276 -8.10 -4.76 8.89
C GLY A 276 -8.65 -4.55 10.31
N LEU A 277 -8.64 -5.60 11.14
CA LEU A 277 -9.06 -5.52 12.55
C LEU A 277 -8.12 -4.62 13.37
N ILE A 278 -6.81 -4.72 13.16
CA ILE A 278 -5.80 -3.86 13.80
C ILE A 278 -6.10 -2.38 13.48
N GLU A 279 -6.40 -2.06 12.23
CA GLU A 279 -6.69 -0.69 11.81
C GLU A 279 -8.02 -0.16 12.38
N THR A 280 -9.05 -1.01 12.39
CA THR A 280 -10.35 -0.69 13.02
C THR A 280 -10.20 -0.44 14.51
N PHE A 281 -9.44 -1.30 15.20
CA PHE A 281 -9.15 -1.18 16.62
C PHE A 281 -8.44 0.15 16.91
N SER A 282 -7.38 0.47 16.17
CA SER A 282 -6.64 1.73 16.30
C SER A 282 -7.56 2.96 16.20
N ASN A 283 -8.41 3.01 15.17
CA ASN A 283 -9.32 4.14 14.97
C ASN A 283 -10.40 4.23 16.07
N LEU A 284 -10.94 3.09 16.52
CA LEU A 284 -11.94 3.04 17.60
C LEU A 284 -11.39 3.62 18.91
N TYR A 285 -10.20 3.20 19.31
CA TYR A 285 -9.56 3.66 20.54
C TYR A 285 -8.90 5.04 20.40
N GLY A 286 -8.75 5.56 19.18
CA GLY A 286 -8.40 6.96 18.94
C GLY A 286 -9.51 7.95 19.32
N LEU A 287 -10.78 7.52 19.30
CA LEU A 287 -11.93 8.40 19.57
C LEU A 287 -11.89 9.03 20.98
N PRO A 288 -11.69 8.28 22.08
CA PRO A 288 -11.60 8.87 23.43
C PRO A 288 -10.54 9.98 23.55
N VAL A 289 -9.40 9.84 22.85
CA VAL A 289 -8.34 10.87 22.86
C VAL A 289 -8.80 12.14 22.17
N LEU A 290 -9.56 12.05 21.08
CA LEU A 290 -10.10 13.23 20.42
C LEU A 290 -11.05 14.02 21.32
N PHE A 291 -11.92 13.34 22.08
CA PHE A 291 -12.83 13.97 23.04
C PHE A 291 -12.11 14.61 24.24
N THR A 292 -10.93 14.09 24.61
CA THR A 292 -10.14 14.57 25.76
C THR A 292 -8.94 15.44 25.34
N SER A 293 -8.73 15.66 24.04
CA SER A 293 -7.59 16.36 23.48
C SER A 293 -7.39 17.78 24.05
N LYS A 294 -8.48 18.54 24.23
CA LYS A 294 -8.45 19.88 24.84
C LYS A 294 -7.90 19.86 26.28
N TRP A 295 -8.20 18.83 27.06
CA TRP A 295 -7.65 18.67 28.41
C TRP A 295 -6.14 18.45 28.37
N PHE A 296 -5.66 17.56 27.49
CA PHE A 296 -4.23 17.31 27.32
C PHE A 296 -3.47 18.56 26.87
N ILE A 297 -4.02 19.30 25.90
CA ILE A 297 -3.41 20.53 25.36
C ILE A 297 -3.31 21.60 26.45
N ASN A 298 -4.38 21.82 27.22
CA ASN A 298 -4.37 22.79 28.32
C ASN A 298 -3.39 22.40 29.45
N ARG A 299 -3.22 21.09 29.71
CA ARG A 299 -2.38 20.61 30.81
C ARG A 299 -0.89 20.56 30.46
N MET A 300 -0.57 20.18 29.22
CA MET A 300 0.80 19.85 28.79
C MET A 300 1.41 20.92 27.88
N GLY A 301 0.58 21.68 27.16
CA GLY A 301 0.98 22.60 26.11
C GLY A 301 1.43 21.89 24.83
N ASN A 302 1.47 22.65 23.72
CA ASN A 302 1.78 22.12 22.39
C ASN A 302 3.20 21.52 22.30
N VAL A 303 4.18 22.13 22.96
CA VAL A 303 5.59 21.68 22.94
C VAL A 303 5.75 20.25 23.44
N LYS A 304 5.16 19.90 24.59
CA LYS A 304 5.28 18.55 25.17
C LYS A 304 4.54 17.52 24.33
N ILE A 305 3.39 17.91 23.76
CA ILE A 305 2.60 17.03 22.89
C ILE A 305 3.39 16.67 21.64
N PHE A 306 4.10 17.61 21.01
CA PHE A 306 4.94 17.31 19.85
C PHE A 306 6.07 16.33 20.16
N VAL A 307 6.71 16.46 21.33
CA VAL A 307 7.73 15.50 21.78
C VAL A 307 7.11 14.11 22.01
N ILE A 308 5.96 14.04 22.69
CA ILE A 308 5.25 12.78 22.94
C ILE A 308 4.84 12.12 21.62
N ALA A 309 4.40 12.90 20.64
CA ALA A 309 4.05 12.38 19.32
C ALA A 309 5.24 11.74 18.61
N LEU A 310 6.39 12.43 18.58
CA LEU A 310 7.63 11.90 18.00
C LEU A 310 8.08 10.62 18.71
N LEU A 311 8.04 10.60 20.05
CA LEU A 311 8.40 9.42 20.82
C LEU A 311 7.42 8.26 20.62
N GLY A 312 6.11 8.54 20.54
CA GLY A 312 5.09 7.53 20.27
C GLY A 312 5.22 6.93 18.87
N TYR A 313 5.48 7.76 17.86
CA TYR A 313 5.80 7.30 16.50
C TYR A 313 7.08 6.46 16.48
N SER A 314 8.11 6.88 17.20
CA SER A 314 9.34 6.11 17.31
C SER A 314 9.13 4.78 18.01
N LEU A 315 8.41 4.75 19.13
CA LEU A 315 8.14 3.55 19.92
C LEU A 315 7.37 2.54 19.07
N GLN A 316 6.39 3.01 18.33
CA GLN A 316 5.67 2.18 17.38
C GLN A 316 6.61 1.60 16.33
N CYS A 317 7.38 2.43 15.62
CA CYS A 317 8.27 1.96 14.56
C CYS A 317 9.31 0.96 15.09
N PHE A 318 9.91 1.22 16.26
CA PHE A 318 10.79 0.24 16.92
C PHE A 318 10.04 -1.04 17.26
N GLY A 319 8.85 -0.95 17.83
CA GLY A 319 8.02 -2.12 18.14
C GLY A 319 7.76 -3.00 16.92
N TYR A 320 7.45 -2.38 15.77
CA TYR A 320 7.30 -3.12 14.50
C TYR A 320 8.59 -3.80 14.05
N SER A 321 9.75 -3.19 14.28
CA SER A 321 11.02 -3.81 13.92
C SER A 321 11.33 -5.10 14.68
N PHE A 322 10.82 -5.24 15.91
CA PHE A 322 10.99 -6.42 16.76
C PHE A 322 9.80 -7.38 16.71
N LEU A 323 8.79 -7.10 15.89
CA LEU A 323 7.59 -7.92 15.80
C LEU A 323 7.95 -9.32 15.28
N GLN A 324 7.60 -10.35 16.05
CA GLN A 324 7.74 -11.76 15.65
C GLN A 324 6.38 -12.43 15.43
N GLU A 325 5.37 -11.96 16.15
CA GLU A 325 3.98 -12.43 16.07
C GLU A 325 3.04 -11.26 15.80
N ASN A 326 1.80 -11.56 15.39
CA ASN A 326 0.89 -10.53 14.88
C ASN A 326 0.15 -9.77 15.99
N TRP A 327 -0.01 -10.37 17.18
CA TRP A 327 -0.81 -9.80 18.27
C TRP A 327 -0.29 -8.47 18.85
N PRO A 328 1.03 -8.27 19.06
CA PRO A 328 1.56 -7.00 19.54
C PRO A 328 1.24 -5.81 18.63
N ALA A 329 0.91 -6.03 17.35
CA ALA A 329 0.57 -4.97 16.41
C ALA A 329 -0.66 -4.14 16.86
N PHE A 330 -1.62 -4.75 17.58
CA PHE A 330 -2.77 -4.02 18.14
C PHE A 330 -2.34 -2.94 19.13
N LEU A 331 -1.40 -3.25 20.03
CA LEU A 331 -0.89 -2.30 21.01
C LEU A 331 -0.06 -1.20 20.35
N LEU A 332 0.76 -1.56 19.36
CA LEU A 332 1.56 -0.60 18.61
C LEU A 332 0.69 0.39 17.82
N GLU A 333 -0.39 -0.09 17.21
CA GLU A 333 -1.33 0.76 16.49
C GLU A 333 -2.21 1.59 17.43
N LEU A 334 -2.47 1.12 18.65
CA LEU A 334 -3.07 1.95 19.68
C LEU A 334 -2.17 3.13 20.02
N ILE A 335 -0.90 2.89 20.37
CA ILE A 335 0.07 3.95 20.70
C ILE A 335 0.13 5.01 19.59
N HIS A 336 0.12 4.55 18.35
CA HIS A 336 0.08 5.43 17.20
C HIS A 336 -1.18 6.27 17.09
N ALA A 337 -2.37 5.66 17.20
CA ALA A 337 -3.62 6.40 17.16
C ALA A 337 -3.64 7.50 18.22
N LEU A 338 -3.27 7.17 19.46
CA LEU A 338 -3.22 8.14 20.55
C LEU A 338 -2.25 9.30 20.23
N SER A 339 -1.06 8.96 19.73
CA SER A 339 0.00 9.94 19.40
C SER A 339 -0.39 10.85 18.23
N PHE A 340 -0.92 10.26 17.15
CA PHE A 340 -1.31 10.98 15.95
C PHE A 340 -2.50 11.91 16.18
N GLN A 341 -3.55 11.42 16.83
CA GLN A 341 -4.76 12.21 17.07
C GLN A 341 -4.47 13.41 17.96
N LEU A 342 -3.70 13.20 19.04
CA LEU A 342 -3.31 14.28 19.94
C LEU A 342 -2.36 15.28 19.25
N PHE A 343 -1.40 14.78 18.47
CA PHE A 343 -0.52 15.61 17.66
C PHE A 343 -1.30 16.52 16.71
N TRP A 344 -2.22 15.96 15.92
CA TRP A 344 -2.89 16.73 14.87
C TRP A 344 -3.77 17.83 15.45
N VAL A 345 -4.51 17.56 16.54
CA VAL A 345 -5.29 18.59 17.24
C VAL A 345 -4.37 19.69 17.80
N SER A 346 -3.24 19.30 18.42
CA SER A 346 -2.26 20.27 18.93
C SER A 346 -1.59 21.08 17.81
N ALA A 347 -1.31 20.47 16.67
CA ALA A 347 -0.75 21.14 15.49
C ALA A 347 -1.72 22.20 14.95
N MET A 348 -3.01 21.88 14.85
CA MET A 348 -4.02 22.86 14.41
C MET A 348 -4.15 24.03 15.40
N ASN A 349 -4.14 23.76 16.71
CA ASN A 349 -4.14 24.80 17.73
C ASN A 349 -2.88 25.68 17.64
N PHE A 350 -1.70 25.08 17.50
CA PHE A 350 -0.45 25.81 17.32
C PHE A 350 -0.48 26.69 16.06
N CYS A 351 -1.02 26.19 14.94
CA CYS A 351 -1.21 26.97 13.73
C CYS A 351 -2.09 28.21 14.00
N VAL A 352 -3.18 28.07 14.76
CA VAL A 352 -4.04 29.21 15.10
C VAL A 352 -3.36 30.19 16.04
N GLU A 353 -2.53 29.72 16.98
CA GLU A 353 -1.79 30.55 17.94
C GLU A 353 -0.68 31.37 17.27
N VAL A 354 0.08 30.77 16.34
CA VAL A 354 1.23 31.43 15.69
C VAL A 354 0.83 32.35 14.54
N SER A 355 -0.36 32.15 13.97
CA SER A 355 -0.80 32.86 12.77
C SER A 355 -1.49 34.18 13.08
N PRO A 356 -1.17 35.25 12.34
CA PRO A 356 -2.05 36.41 12.22
C PRO A 356 -3.47 35.99 11.80
N ASP A 357 -4.51 36.72 12.25
CA ASP A 357 -5.91 36.37 11.96
C ASP A 357 -6.19 36.19 10.46
N ASP A 358 -5.52 36.98 9.61
CA ASP A 358 -5.64 37.00 8.15
C ASP A 358 -4.83 35.91 7.41
N LEU A 359 -4.07 35.07 8.13
CA LEU A 359 -3.25 33.98 7.56
C LEU A 359 -3.50 32.60 8.17
N LYS A 360 -4.45 32.46 9.09
CA LYS A 360 -4.76 31.18 9.76
C LYS A 360 -5.01 30.05 8.77
N GLY A 361 -5.87 30.29 7.77
CA GLY A 361 -6.16 29.30 6.73
C GLY A 361 -4.92 28.88 5.94
N THR A 362 -4.03 29.83 5.61
CA THR A 362 -2.77 29.56 4.89
C THR A 362 -1.82 28.70 5.71
N VAL A 363 -1.66 28.99 7.00
CA VAL A 363 -0.73 28.24 7.86
C VAL A 363 -1.25 26.84 8.17
N ILE A 364 -2.56 26.68 8.39
CA ILE A 364 -3.21 25.37 8.54
C ILE A 364 -3.03 24.54 7.26
N SER A 365 -3.31 25.14 6.10
CA SER A 365 -3.12 24.48 4.79
C SER A 365 -1.66 24.06 4.57
N PHE A 366 -0.73 24.94 4.91
CA PHE A 366 0.70 24.67 4.80
C PHE A 366 1.12 23.51 5.71
N ALA A 367 0.72 23.50 6.98
CA ALA A 367 1.02 22.40 7.90
C ALA A 367 0.46 21.06 7.40
N GLY A 368 -0.78 21.05 6.89
CA GLY A 368 -1.37 19.87 6.26
C GLY A 368 -0.63 19.40 5.02
N SER A 369 -0.22 20.32 4.15
CA SER A 369 0.56 20.00 2.94
C SER A 369 1.94 19.44 3.27
N ILE A 370 2.60 19.98 4.30
CA ILE A 370 3.88 19.47 4.79
C ILE A 370 3.74 18.06 5.36
N HIS A 371 2.70 17.78 6.14
CA HIS A 371 2.50 16.46 6.75
C HIS A 371 2.05 15.41 5.73
N PHE A 372 0.91 15.65 5.07
CA PHE A 372 0.19 14.65 4.28
C PHE A 372 0.60 14.61 2.80
N SER A 373 1.35 15.60 2.31
CA SER A 373 1.87 15.60 0.94
C SER A 373 3.38 15.45 0.92
N ALA A 374 4.13 16.50 1.28
CA ALA A 374 5.59 16.51 1.16
C ALA A 374 6.26 15.44 2.05
N GLY A 375 5.89 15.41 3.33
CA GLY A 375 6.34 14.40 4.29
C GLY A 375 5.95 13.00 3.80
N ARG A 376 4.65 12.77 3.55
CA ARG A 376 4.16 11.48 3.04
C ARG A 376 4.94 10.96 1.82
N ALA A 377 5.15 11.81 0.82
CA ALA A 377 5.88 11.46 -0.39
C ALA A 377 7.34 11.09 -0.07
N PHE A 378 8.03 11.93 0.71
CA PHE A 378 9.40 11.66 1.15
C PHE A 378 9.51 10.34 1.91
N GLY A 379 8.60 10.09 2.85
CA GLY A 379 8.52 8.86 3.62
C GLY A 379 8.30 7.61 2.78
N ASN A 380 7.44 7.70 1.75
CA ASN A 380 7.21 6.59 0.82
C ASN A 380 8.44 6.30 -0.05
N ILE A 381 9.11 7.34 -0.55
CA ILE A 381 10.31 7.18 -1.40
C ILE A 381 11.45 6.56 -0.59
N ILE A 382 11.82 7.19 0.53
CA ILE A 382 12.88 6.70 1.42
C ILE A 382 12.51 5.32 1.98
N GLY A 383 11.25 5.14 2.35
CA GLY A 383 10.68 3.87 2.77
C GLY A 383 10.89 2.75 1.77
N GLY A 384 10.55 2.98 0.51
CA GLY A 384 10.69 1.99 -0.55
C GLY A 384 12.15 1.62 -0.82
N LEU A 385 13.05 2.59 -0.75
CA LEU A 385 14.50 2.35 -0.87
C LEU A 385 15.03 1.53 0.31
N LEU A 386 14.61 1.84 1.55
CA LEU A 386 15.04 1.10 2.74
C LEU A 386 14.46 -0.32 2.74
N MET A 387 13.19 -0.48 2.37
CA MET A 387 12.52 -1.78 2.25
C MET A 387 13.22 -2.68 1.23
N SER A 388 13.60 -2.15 0.07
CA SER A 388 14.21 -2.93 -0.99
C SER A 388 15.67 -3.29 -0.70
N ALA A 389 16.43 -2.38 -0.09
CA ALA A 389 17.86 -2.58 0.17
C ALA A 389 18.14 -3.36 1.46
N TYR A 390 17.38 -3.11 2.54
CA TYR A 390 17.68 -3.61 3.88
C TYR A 390 16.51 -4.38 4.53
N GLY A 391 15.37 -4.45 3.86
CA GLY A 391 14.19 -5.16 4.34
C GLY A 391 13.40 -4.43 5.43
N GLY A 392 12.31 -5.10 5.85
CA GLY A 392 11.32 -4.66 6.84
C GLY A 392 11.90 -3.96 8.08
N ARG A 393 12.63 -4.75 8.86
CA ARG A 393 13.01 -4.44 10.24
C ARG A 393 13.94 -3.23 10.32
N ILE A 394 14.96 -3.18 9.46
CA ILE A 394 15.95 -2.09 9.45
C ILE A 394 15.28 -0.78 9.05
N ALA A 395 14.40 -0.79 8.05
CA ALA A 395 13.71 0.44 7.65
C ALA A 395 12.88 1.04 8.80
N PHE A 396 12.14 0.19 9.53
CA PHE A 396 11.39 0.63 10.71
C PHE A 396 12.30 1.24 11.79
N GLN A 397 13.49 0.67 12.02
CA GLN A 397 14.47 1.22 12.97
C GLN A 397 15.03 2.56 12.50
N VAL A 398 15.40 2.71 11.22
CA VAL A 398 15.92 3.96 10.68
C VAL A 398 14.91 5.09 10.81
N ILE A 399 13.64 4.83 10.47
CA ILE A 399 12.55 5.81 10.64
C ILE A 399 12.32 6.13 12.13
N ALA A 400 12.41 5.14 13.02
CA ALA A 400 12.30 5.37 14.46
C ALA A 400 13.43 6.28 14.98
N VAL A 401 14.67 6.01 14.61
CA VAL A 401 15.84 6.84 14.98
C VAL A 401 15.67 8.27 14.48
N ALA A 402 15.19 8.49 13.25
CA ALA A 402 14.92 9.83 12.73
C ALA A 402 13.92 10.61 13.60
N ASN A 403 12.87 9.95 14.11
CA ASN A 403 11.92 10.55 15.04
C ASN A 403 12.57 10.91 16.39
N ILE A 404 13.40 10.02 16.95
CA ILE A 404 14.13 10.29 18.21
C ILE A 404 15.08 11.46 18.05
N LEU A 405 15.88 11.49 16.99
CA LEU A 405 16.82 12.59 16.74
C LEU A 405 16.08 13.93 16.60
N THR A 406 14.93 13.93 15.92
CA THR A 406 14.06 15.11 15.82
C THR A 406 13.50 15.52 17.19
N ALA A 407 13.07 14.57 18.01
CA ALA A 407 12.59 14.83 19.36
C ALA A 407 13.70 15.43 20.25
N LEU A 408 14.91 14.86 20.21
CA LEU A 408 16.07 15.37 20.94
C LEU A 408 16.43 16.79 20.51
N ALA A 409 16.50 17.06 19.20
CA ALA A 409 16.76 18.39 18.68
C ALA A 409 15.72 19.42 19.16
N TYR A 410 14.43 19.04 19.17
CA TYR A 410 13.36 19.92 19.63
C TYR A 410 13.37 20.14 21.15
N VAL A 411 13.69 19.11 21.95
CA VAL A 411 13.87 19.23 23.40
C VAL A 411 15.05 20.16 23.72
N ILE A 412 16.17 20.02 23.04
CA ILE A 412 17.34 20.90 23.22
C ILE A 412 16.97 22.35 22.87
N TYR A 413 16.30 22.57 21.74
CA TYR A 413 15.81 23.90 21.34
C TYR A 413 14.89 24.51 22.40
N SER A 414 13.85 23.78 22.80
CA SER A 414 12.87 24.28 23.79
C SER A 414 13.49 24.55 25.16
N TYR A 415 14.44 23.72 25.61
CA TYR A 415 15.20 23.95 26.83
C TYR A 415 16.10 25.19 26.72
N SER A 416 16.84 25.34 25.63
CA SER A 416 17.71 26.51 25.42
C SER A 416 16.93 27.83 25.46
N LYS A 417 15.75 27.85 24.84
CA LYS A 417 14.83 28.99 24.84
C LYS A 417 14.27 29.27 26.23
N TYR A 418 13.93 28.24 27.01
CA TYR A 418 13.49 28.38 28.39
C TYR A 418 14.58 29.03 29.26
N VAL A 419 15.83 28.58 29.13
CA VAL A 419 16.98 29.14 29.85
C VAL A 419 17.22 30.61 29.47
N GLN A 420 17.14 30.96 28.17
CA GLN A 420 17.29 32.34 27.72
C GLN A 420 16.23 33.27 28.32
N ARG A 421 14.95 32.86 28.29
CA ARG A 421 13.85 33.64 28.88
C ARG A 421 14.01 33.84 30.38
N LYS A 422 14.49 32.82 31.10
CA LYS A 422 14.76 32.92 32.53
C LYS A 422 15.87 33.93 32.82
N LYS A 423 16.94 33.95 32.02
CA LYS A 423 18.02 34.95 32.15
C LYS A 423 17.53 36.37 31.88
N GLU A 424 16.71 36.56 30.86
CA GLU A 424 16.11 37.88 30.53
C GLU A 424 15.24 38.41 31.68
N GLN A 425 14.47 37.52 32.33
CA GLN A 425 13.64 37.85 33.50
C GLN A 425 14.45 38.13 34.77
N GLU A 426 15.61 37.49 34.95
CA GLU A 426 16.51 37.76 36.06
C GLU A 426 17.32 39.06 35.85
N SER A 427 17.44 39.53 34.60
CA SER A 427 18.15 40.76 34.23
C SER A 427 17.27 42.02 34.11
N SER A 428 15.94 41.85 34.14
CA SER A 428 14.94 42.94 34.10
C SER A 428 14.40 43.21 35.49
#